data_AF-A0A2N3BQ61-F1
#
_entry.id   AF-A0A2N3BQ61-F1
#
_cell.length_a   1.000
_cell.length_b   1.000
_cell.length_c   1.000
_cell.angle_alpha   90.00
_cell.angle_beta   90.00
_cell.angle_gamma   90.00
#
_symmetry.space_group_name_H-M   'P 1'
#
loop_
_entity.id
_entity.type
_entity.pdbx_description
1 polymer ?
#
loop_
_entity_poly.entity_id
_entity_poly.type
_entity_poly.pdbx_seq_one_letter_code
_entity_poly.pdbx_strand_id
1 'polypeptide(L)'
;MAEHFLTKSQIDLDQCLPWGGGLALDAHAVLQAAISARLSPEVAALFAEPLISRGNDAAPASVAWYTVHSGEGRPLAELDDAGQARVAAILGRHLTALRDLLADGEDGLLIGAALHLAGSSRGDIWVVNGQPVLINWGMLPSGMARDAATR
;
A
#
# COMPACT_ATOMS: atom_id res chain seq x y z
N MET A 1 3.62 3.48 15.34
CA MET A 1 3.96 2.25 14.63
C MET A 1 2.77 1.34 14.69
N ALA A 2 2.39 0.75 13.56
CA ALA A 2 1.40 -0.30 13.47
C ALA A 2 1.87 -1.55 14.21
N GLU A 3 0.97 -2.16 14.98
CA GLU A 3 1.32 -3.26 15.89
C GLU A 3 0.83 -4.63 15.37
N HIS A 4 -0.04 -4.64 14.36
CA HIS A 4 -0.69 -5.85 13.88
C HIS A 4 -0.11 -6.33 12.56
N PHE A 5 0.57 -7.47 12.58
CA PHE A 5 1.13 -8.12 11.40
C PHE A 5 0.02 -8.66 10.49
N LEU A 6 0.14 -8.38 9.19
CA LEU A 6 -0.74 -8.93 8.15
C LEU A 6 -0.07 -10.10 7.43
N THR A 7 1.02 -9.81 6.72
CA THR A 7 1.70 -10.78 5.87
C THR A 7 3.12 -10.32 5.53
N LYS A 8 3.89 -11.22 4.92
CA LYS A 8 5.19 -10.93 4.34
C LYS A 8 5.16 -11.22 2.85
N SER A 9 5.60 -10.26 2.05
CA SER A 9 5.76 -10.39 0.59
C SER A 9 7.24 -10.42 0.24
N GLN A 10 7.64 -11.30 -0.67
CA GLN A 10 8.92 -11.12 -1.38
C GLN A 10 8.73 -10.04 -2.45
N ILE A 11 9.75 -9.21 -2.65
CA ILE A 11 9.69 -8.10 -3.60
C ILE A 11 10.96 -8.06 -4.45
N ASP A 12 10.83 -7.47 -5.64
CA ASP A 12 11.95 -6.92 -6.38
C ASP A 12 12.07 -5.42 -6.02
N LEU A 13 13.27 -4.94 -5.71
CA LEU A 13 13.45 -3.51 -5.40
C LEU A 13 13.27 -2.64 -6.64
N ASP A 14 13.50 -3.17 -7.84
CA ASP A 14 13.38 -2.42 -9.09
C ASP A 14 11.91 -2.13 -9.47
N GLN A 15 10.98 -2.91 -8.92
CA GLN A 15 9.53 -2.67 -9.09
C GLN A 15 9.02 -1.57 -8.15
N CYS A 16 9.80 -1.16 -7.13
CA CYS A 16 9.40 -0.15 -6.16
C CYS A 16 9.49 1.25 -6.76
N LEU A 17 8.42 2.03 -6.61
CA LEU A 17 8.36 3.40 -7.12
C LEU A 17 9.20 4.33 -6.24
N PRO A 18 9.93 5.29 -6.83
CA PRO A 18 10.78 6.20 -6.09
C PRO A 18 9.97 7.40 -5.58
N TRP A 19 10.42 8.00 -4.49
CA TRP A 19 9.92 9.29 -4.02
C TRP A 19 10.96 9.95 -3.12
N GLY A 20 11.14 11.28 -3.22
CA GLY A 20 12.00 12.05 -2.31
C GLY A 20 13.45 11.57 -2.19
N GLY A 21 14.00 10.91 -3.23
CA GLY A 21 15.36 10.33 -3.21
C GLY A 21 15.46 8.90 -2.63
N GLY A 22 14.34 8.31 -2.18
CA GLY A 22 14.23 6.91 -1.73
C GLY A 22 13.09 6.19 -2.45
N LEU A 23 12.55 5.13 -1.81
CA LEU A 23 11.34 4.45 -2.28
C LEU A 23 10.10 5.09 -1.65
N ALA A 24 8.98 5.07 -2.37
CA ALA A 24 7.68 5.46 -1.81
C ALA A 24 7.34 4.64 -0.55
N LEU A 25 7.74 3.36 -0.53
CA LEU A 25 7.62 2.47 0.64
C LEU A 25 8.30 3.04 1.89
N ASP A 26 9.48 3.66 1.75
CA ASP A 26 10.21 4.24 2.88
C ASP A 26 9.48 5.49 3.45
N ALA A 27 8.56 6.08 2.68
CA ALA A 27 7.85 7.32 3.00
C ALA A 27 6.46 7.12 3.64
N HIS A 28 6.16 5.94 4.20
CA HIS A 28 4.85 5.65 4.81
C HIS A 28 4.43 6.68 5.87
N ALA A 29 5.33 7.10 6.75
CA ALA A 29 5.01 8.11 7.77
C ALA A 29 4.62 9.47 7.15
N VAL A 30 5.28 9.87 6.05
CA VAL A 30 4.95 11.08 5.30
C VAL A 30 3.59 10.92 4.61
N LEU A 31 3.35 9.77 3.97
CA LEU A 31 2.06 9.43 3.35
C LEU A 31 0.90 9.50 4.37
N GLN A 32 1.09 8.91 5.55
CA GLN A 32 0.12 8.95 6.65
C GLN A 32 -0.19 10.40 7.07
N ALA A 33 0.83 11.22 7.25
CA ALA A 33 0.69 12.61 7.64
C ALA A 33 0.00 13.44 6.55
N ALA A 34 0.40 13.28 5.29
CA ALA A 34 -0.16 14.01 4.15
C ALA A 34 -1.65 13.74 3.96
N ILE A 35 -2.07 12.48 4.09
CA ILE A 35 -3.48 12.07 4.03
C ILE A 35 -4.24 12.56 5.26
N SER A 36 -3.71 12.31 6.47
CA SER A 36 -4.41 12.66 7.72
C SER A 36 -4.59 14.16 7.94
N ALA A 37 -3.70 14.98 7.38
CA ALA A 37 -3.80 16.44 7.47
C ALA A 37 -4.99 17.01 6.66
N ARG A 38 -5.48 16.28 5.65
CA ARG A 38 -6.48 16.76 4.68
C ARG A 38 -7.76 15.94 4.68
N LEU A 39 -7.67 14.66 5.03
CA LEU A 39 -8.77 13.71 5.14
C LEU A 39 -8.87 13.25 6.59
N SER A 40 -9.02 11.93 6.82
CA SER A 40 -9.10 11.34 8.16
C SER A 40 -7.99 10.31 8.36
N PRO A 41 -7.63 10.02 9.64
CA PRO A 41 -6.74 8.91 9.96
C PRO A 41 -7.25 7.55 9.46
N GLU A 42 -8.57 7.38 9.30
CA GLU A 42 -9.16 6.16 8.73
C GLU A 42 -8.82 5.99 7.25
N VAL A 43 -8.83 7.08 6.47
CA VAL A 43 -8.40 7.02 5.06
C VAL A 43 -6.89 6.79 4.97
N ALA A 44 -6.10 7.37 5.87
CA ALA A 44 -4.67 7.13 5.93
C ALA A 44 -4.36 5.66 6.29
N ALA A 45 -5.12 5.06 7.20
CA ALA A 45 -4.99 3.65 7.60
C ALA A 45 -5.25 2.64 6.46
N LEU A 46 -5.74 3.10 5.30
CA LEU A 46 -5.81 2.30 4.08
C LEU A 46 -4.45 1.72 3.67
N PHE A 47 -3.34 2.42 3.94
CA PHE A 47 -2.01 1.96 3.55
C PHE A 47 -1.30 1.25 4.71
N ALA A 48 -1.02 -0.04 4.56
CA ALA A 48 -0.23 -0.81 5.52
C ALA A 48 1.17 -0.21 5.72
N GLU A 49 1.68 -0.25 6.94
CA GLU A 49 3.07 0.14 7.25
C GLU A 49 4.03 -0.94 6.72
N PRO A 50 4.97 -0.59 5.83
CA PRO A 50 5.95 -1.52 5.30
C PRO A 50 7.19 -1.56 6.21
N LEU A 51 7.59 -2.77 6.59
CA LEU A 51 8.92 -3.03 7.14
C LEU A 51 9.75 -3.73 6.07
N ILE A 52 10.61 -2.95 5.40
CA ILE A 52 11.41 -3.41 4.27
C ILE A 52 12.68 -4.10 4.78
N SER A 53 12.90 -5.34 4.35
CA SER A 53 14.19 -6.00 4.36
C SER A 53 14.76 -5.98 2.95
N ARG A 54 15.84 -5.24 2.72
CA ARG A 54 16.46 -5.10 1.39
C ARG A 54 17.15 -6.37 0.89
N GLY A 55 17.18 -7.42 1.70
CA GLY A 55 17.86 -8.66 1.36
C GLY A 55 19.39 -8.52 1.34
N ASN A 56 20.05 -9.57 0.90
CA ASN A 56 21.49 -9.64 0.64
C ASN A 56 21.77 -10.81 -0.33
N ASP A 57 23.04 -11.11 -0.60
CA ASP A 57 23.44 -12.20 -1.51
C ASP A 57 22.86 -13.59 -1.12
N ALA A 58 22.39 -13.76 0.12
CA ALA A 58 21.81 -15.00 0.62
C ALA A 58 20.28 -14.99 0.76
N ALA A 59 19.62 -13.82 0.72
CA ALA A 59 18.19 -13.71 0.94
C ALA A 59 17.56 -12.60 0.08
N PRO A 60 16.46 -12.88 -0.64
CA PRO A 60 15.79 -11.87 -1.46
C PRO A 60 15.18 -10.76 -0.60
N ALA A 61 14.98 -9.59 -1.23
CA ALA A 61 14.26 -8.49 -0.61
C ALA A 61 12.81 -8.90 -0.27
N SER A 62 12.30 -8.36 0.83
CA SER A 62 10.95 -8.64 1.31
C SER A 62 10.39 -7.48 2.11
N VAL A 63 9.06 -7.44 2.24
CA VAL A 63 8.35 -6.47 3.06
C VAL A 63 7.42 -7.22 4.00
N ALA A 64 7.52 -6.94 5.30
CA ALA A 64 6.48 -7.32 6.26
C ALA A 64 5.49 -6.16 6.38
N TRP A 65 4.21 -6.47 6.28
CA TRP A 65 3.14 -5.48 6.26
C TRP A 65 2.41 -5.47 7.59
N TYR A 66 2.23 -4.28 8.15
CA TYR A 66 1.56 -4.07 9.41
C TYR A 66 0.38 -3.10 9.25
N THR A 67 -0.61 -3.21 10.11
CA THR A 67 -1.75 -2.30 10.15
C THR A 67 -2.04 -1.81 11.56
N VAL A 68 -2.70 -0.66 11.62
CA VAL A 68 -3.20 -0.08 12.86
C VAL A 68 -4.53 -0.73 13.28
N HIS A 69 -5.22 -1.43 12.37
CA HIS A 69 -6.45 -2.12 12.70
C HIS A 69 -6.16 -3.35 13.56
N SER A 70 -6.77 -3.41 14.73
CA SER A 70 -6.72 -4.60 15.59
C SER A 70 -7.54 -5.73 15.00
N GLY A 71 -7.03 -6.95 15.01
CA GLY A 71 -7.74 -8.15 14.56
C GLY A 71 -6.90 -9.00 13.61
N GLU A 72 -7.44 -10.16 13.23
CA GLU A 72 -6.82 -11.03 12.24
C GLU A 72 -7.17 -10.51 10.83
N GLY A 73 -6.14 -10.26 10.02
CA GLY A 73 -6.31 -9.89 8.63
C GLY A 73 -6.44 -11.10 7.71
N ARG A 74 -7.26 -10.96 6.67
CA ARG A 74 -7.35 -11.94 5.58
C ARG A 74 -7.46 -11.25 4.22
N PRO A 75 -7.02 -11.89 3.13
CA PRO A 75 -7.25 -11.40 1.77
C PRO A 75 -8.73 -11.13 1.49
N LEU A 76 -9.03 -10.07 0.75
CA LEU A 76 -10.39 -9.73 0.31
C LEU A 76 -11.07 -10.90 -0.42
N ALA A 77 -10.31 -11.63 -1.23
CA ALA A 77 -10.80 -12.77 -2.02
C ALA A 77 -11.27 -13.95 -1.16
N GLU A 78 -10.92 -13.99 0.14
CA GLU A 78 -11.38 -15.03 1.08
C GLU A 78 -12.72 -14.68 1.75
N LEU A 79 -13.26 -13.47 1.52
CA LEU A 79 -14.61 -13.11 1.98
C LEU A 79 -15.68 -13.68 1.04
N ASP A 80 -16.90 -13.82 1.57
CA ASP A 80 -18.09 -14.08 0.78
C ASP A 80 -18.48 -12.86 -0.08
N ASP A 81 -19.33 -13.05 -1.09
CA ASP A 81 -19.71 -11.98 -2.03
C ASP A 81 -20.28 -10.75 -1.31
N ALA A 82 -21.06 -10.95 -0.24
CA ALA A 82 -21.61 -9.88 0.56
C ALA A 82 -20.53 -9.11 1.32
N GLY A 83 -19.54 -9.80 1.88
CA GLY A 83 -18.37 -9.20 2.51
C GLY A 83 -17.51 -8.43 1.51
N GLN A 84 -17.23 -9.02 0.35
CA GLN A 84 -16.48 -8.37 -0.72
C GLN A 84 -17.15 -7.08 -1.19
N ALA A 85 -18.47 -7.11 -1.43
CA ALA A 85 -19.23 -5.93 -1.84
C ALA A 85 -19.21 -4.81 -0.79
N ARG A 86 -19.34 -5.16 0.50
CA ARG A 86 -19.24 -4.17 1.60
C ARG A 86 -17.87 -3.51 1.65
N VAL A 87 -16.80 -4.31 1.57
CA VAL A 87 -15.42 -3.79 1.61
C VAL A 87 -15.10 -2.97 0.37
N ALA A 88 -15.52 -3.41 -0.83
CA ALA A 88 -15.36 -2.65 -2.07
C ALA A 88 -16.04 -1.28 -2.01
N ALA A 89 -17.22 -1.17 -1.38
CA ALA A 89 -17.89 0.10 -1.18
C ALA A 89 -17.12 1.04 -0.22
N ILE A 90 -16.48 0.50 0.82
CA ILE A 90 -15.61 1.28 1.73
C ILE A 90 -14.37 1.76 0.97
N LEU A 91 -13.67 0.83 0.29
CA LEU A 91 -12.50 1.13 -0.51
C LEU A 91 -12.78 2.21 -1.56
N GLY A 92 -13.89 2.09 -2.29
CA GLY A 92 -14.31 3.07 -3.30
C GLY A 92 -14.49 4.48 -2.73
N ARG A 93 -15.02 4.62 -1.50
CA ARG A 93 -15.12 5.92 -0.82
C ARG A 93 -13.74 6.47 -0.46
N HIS A 94 -12.84 5.64 0.09
CA HIS A 94 -11.48 6.07 0.42
C HIS A 94 -10.70 6.51 -0.82
N LEU A 95 -10.76 5.73 -1.90
CA LEU A 95 -10.11 6.07 -3.17
C LEU A 95 -10.68 7.33 -3.82
N THR A 96 -11.99 7.54 -3.72
CA THR A 96 -12.64 8.77 -4.21
C THR A 96 -12.12 9.99 -3.45
N ALA A 97 -11.99 9.90 -2.12
CA ALA A 97 -11.46 10.98 -1.30
C ALA A 97 -9.98 11.27 -1.59
N LEU A 98 -9.18 10.24 -1.84
CA LEU A 98 -7.75 10.40 -2.19
C LEU A 98 -7.53 11.07 -3.55
N ARG A 99 -8.50 10.96 -4.48
CA ARG A 99 -8.36 11.51 -5.84
C ARG A 99 -8.07 13.01 -5.83
N ASP A 100 -8.74 13.75 -4.96
CA ASP A 100 -8.61 15.20 -4.91
C ASP A 100 -7.22 15.63 -4.39
N LEU A 101 -6.53 14.77 -3.64
CA LEU A 101 -5.18 15.00 -3.15
C LEU A 101 -4.08 14.76 -4.19
N LEU A 102 -4.39 14.12 -5.32
CA LEU A 102 -3.38 13.79 -6.34
C LEU A 102 -2.78 15.04 -7.00
N ALA A 103 -3.47 16.18 -6.92
CA ALA A 103 -2.99 17.46 -7.43
C ALA A 103 -2.10 18.23 -6.43
N ASP A 104 -1.92 17.73 -5.20
CA ASP A 104 -1.26 18.45 -4.11
C ASP A 104 0.27 18.32 -4.14
N GLY A 105 0.91 18.84 -5.20
CA GLY A 105 2.35 18.95 -5.29
C GLY A 105 3.11 17.65 -4.96
N GLU A 106 4.09 17.71 -4.06
CA GLU A 106 4.91 16.55 -3.70
C GLU A 106 4.13 15.47 -2.92
N ASP A 107 3.17 15.86 -2.09
CA ASP A 107 2.28 14.95 -1.37
C ASP A 107 1.38 14.18 -2.35
N GLY A 108 0.85 14.88 -3.35
CA GLY A 108 0.03 14.28 -4.42
C GLY A 108 0.81 13.26 -5.26
N LEU A 109 2.09 13.53 -5.52
CA LEU A 109 2.99 12.57 -6.18
C LEU A 109 3.23 11.32 -5.32
N LEU A 110 3.41 11.48 -4.00
CA LEU A 110 3.56 10.34 -3.08
C LEU A 110 2.28 9.49 -3.03
N ILE A 111 1.12 10.12 -2.91
CA ILE A 111 -0.18 9.43 -2.89
C ILE A 111 -0.40 8.71 -4.23
N GLY A 112 -0.09 9.36 -5.36
CA GLY A 112 -0.16 8.74 -6.68
C GLY A 112 0.77 7.53 -6.82
N ALA A 113 2.00 7.61 -6.32
CA ALA A 113 2.91 6.47 -6.28
C ALA A 113 2.33 5.34 -5.41
N ALA A 114 1.83 5.66 -4.22
CA ALA A 114 1.26 4.68 -3.30
C ALA A 114 0.02 3.96 -3.88
N LEU A 115 -0.76 4.57 -4.76
CA LEU A 115 -1.91 3.90 -5.38
C LEU A 115 -1.56 2.82 -6.42
N HIS A 116 -0.27 2.65 -6.76
CA HIS A 116 0.18 1.52 -7.57
C HIS A 116 0.35 0.28 -6.71
N LEU A 117 -0.26 -0.83 -7.13
CA LEU A 117 -0.18 -2.12 -6.45
C LEU A 117 0.59 -3.13 -7.30
N ALA A 118 1.35 -4.02 -6.64
CA ALA A 118 2.18 -5.03 -7.32
C ALA A 118 1.39 -6.14 -8.05
N GLY A 119 0.05 -6.15 -7.97
CA GLY A 119 -0.79 -7.15 -8.64
C GLY A 119 -0.48 -8.57 -8.17
N SER A 120 -0.27 -8.80 -6.87
CA SER A 120 0.14 -10.12 -6.39
C SER A 120 -0.96 -11.18 -6.58
N SER A 121 -0.56 -12.44 -6.78
CA SER A 121 -1.50 -13.54 -7.02
C SER A 121 -2.45 -13.82 -5.84
N ARG A 122 -2.06 -13.45 -4.62
CA ARG A 122 -2.89 -13.55 -3.41
C ARG A 122 -3.80 -12.33 -3.20
N GLY A 123 -3.71 -11.34 -4.10
CA GLY A 123 -4.37 -10.05 -3.97
C GLY A 123 -3.63 -9.10 -3.03
N ASP A 124 -3.76 -7.80 -3.32
CA ASP A 124 -3.08 -6.73 -2.58
C ASP A 124 -3.99 -6.01 -1.59
N ILE A 125 -5.23 -6.47 -1.46
CA ILE A 125 -6.23 -5.91 -0.56
C ILE A 125 -6.50 -6.93 0.55
N TRP A 126 -6.16 -6.54 1.76
CA TRP A 126 -6.44 -7.27 2.98
C TRP A 126 -7.61 -6.61 3.71
N VAL A 127 -8.29 -7.39 4.55
CA VAL A 127 -9.44 -6.92 5.33
C VAL A 127 -9.20 -7.26 6.79
N VAL A 128 -9.29 -6.25 7.66
CA VAL A 128 -9.24 -6.41 9.12
C VAL A 128 -10.48 -5.81 9.73
N ASN A 129 -11.30 -6.63 10.40
CA ASN A 129 -12.57 -6.20 10.99
C ASN A 129 -13.47 -5.39 10.03
N GLY A 130 -13.50 -5.79 8.75
CA GLY A 130 -14.28 -5.13 7.70
C GLY A 130 -13.63 -3.90 7.07
N GLN A 131 -12.44 -3.50 7.50
CA GLN A 131 -11.71 -2.36 6.94
C GLN A 131 -10.69 -2.82 5.88
N PRO A 132 -10.68 -2.21 4.67
CA PRO A 132 -9.70 -2.52 3.65
C PRO A 132 -8.33 -1.95 4.01
N VAL A 133 -7.29 -2.74 3.78
CA VAL A 133 -5.89 -2.35 3.90
C VAL A 133 -5.16 -2.78 2.64
N LEU A 134 -4.52 -1.82 1.98
CA LEU A 134 -3.63 -2.04 0.86
C LEU A 134 -2.27 -2.48 1.37
N ILE A 135 -1.82 -3.63 0.89
CA ILE A 135 -0.43 -4.07 0.95
C ILE A 135 0.16 -3.97 -0.45
N ASN A 136 1.47 -4.19 -0.56
CA ASN A 136 2.17 -4.17 -1.84
C ASN A 136 1.96 -2.87 -2.64
N TRP A 137 1.69 -1.77 -1.95
CA TRP A 137 1.49 -0.45 -2.53
C TRP A 137 2.84 0.18 -2.90
N GLY A 138 2.83 1.21 -3.75
CA GLY A 138 4.08 1.87 -4.18
C GLY A 138 4.95 0.99 -5.06
N MET A 139 4.37 -0.01 -5.73
CA MET A 139 5.08 -0.99 -6.55
C MET A 139 4.34 -1.23 -7.87
N LEU A 140 5.11 -1.46 -8.93
CA LEU A 140 4.60 -1.95 -10.22
C LEU A 140 4.43 -3.47 -10.18
N PRO A 141 3.53 -4.05 -11.02
CA PRO A 141 3.42 -5.49 -11.13
C PRO A 141 4.69 -6.20 -11.56
N SER A 142 4.90 -7.42 -11.05
CA SER A 142 6.06 -8.24 -11.35
C SER A 142 6.28 -8.41 -12.86
N GLY A 143 7.50 -8.16 -13.33
CA GLY A 143 7.85 -8.22 -14.76
C GLY A 143 7.52 -6.95 -15.56
N MET A 144 6.82 -5.99 -14.95
CA MET A 144 6.75 -4.62 -15.46
C MET A 144 7.96 -3.87 -14.89
N ALA A 145 9.11 -4.02 -15.56
CA ALA A 145 10.28 -3.21 -15.25
C ALA A 145 9.94 -1.73 -15.47
N ARG A 146 10.53 -0.86 -14.66
CA ARG A 146 10.53 0.57 -14.99
C ARG A 146 11.21 0.71 -16.36
N ASP A 147 10.51 1.27 -17.34
CA ASP A 147 11.18 1.77 -18.54
C ASP A 147 12.16 2.86 -18.09
N ALA A 148 13.43 2.50 -17.97
CA ALA A 148 14.52 3.45 -17.73
C ALA A 148 14.82 4.30 -18.97
N ALA A 149 13.96 4.28 -19.99
CA ALA A 149 14.20 4.87 -21.29
C ALA A 149 13.15 5.94 -21.63
N THR A 150 13.25 7.12 -21.00
CA THR A 150 13.29 8.40 -21.73
C THR A 150 13.83 9.46 -20.77
N ARG A 151 15.14 9.68 -20.78
CA ARG A 151 15.75 10.94 -20.33
C ARG A 151 16.71 11.40 -21.41
#